data_AF-A0A9D4T1H6-F1
#
_entry.id   AF-A0A9D4T1H6-F1
#
_cell.length_a   1.000
_cell.length_b   1.000
_cell.length_c   1.000
_cell.angle_alpha   90.00
_cell.angle_beta   90.00
_cell.angle_gamma   90.00
#
_symmetry.space_group_name_H-M   'P 1'
#
loop_
_entity.id
_entity.type
_entity.pdbx_description
1 polymer ?
#
loop_
_entity_poly.entity_id
_entity_poly.type
_entity_poly.pdbx_seq_one_letter_code
_entity_poly.pdbx_strand_id
1 'polypeptide(L)' 'MYNFRNRPTYVGSTGNDEMCNFYMMYYVDGDRILDKKDCFSYGPPVYYWGRDPLLADSLTTQIDRDASTLE' A
#
# COMPACT_ATOMS: atom_id res chain seq x y z
N MET A 1 0.38 17.23 15.30
CA MET A 1 -0.37 17.14 14.03
C MET A 1 -1.63 17.98 14.18
N TYR A 2 -1.82 19.03 13.38
CA TYR A 2 -2.99 19.92 13.45
C TYR A 2 -3.75 19.81 12.12
N ASN A 3 -5.04 19.46 12.17
CA ASN A 3 -5.88 19.27 10.98
C ASN A 3 -6.86 20.44 10.89
N PHE A 4 -6.82 21.19 9.78
CA PHE A 4 -7.68 22.34 9.50
C PHE A 4 -8.91 22.01 8.66
N ARG A 5 -9.08 20.75 8.22
CA ARG A 5 -10.22 20.31 7.41
C ARG A 5 -11.43 20.10 8.33
N ASN A 6 -12.59 20.64 7.94
CA ASN A 6 -13.85 20.52 8.66
C ASN A 6 -14.82 19.49 8.04
N ARG A 7 -14.30 18.57 7.23
CA ARG A 7 -15.05 17.54 6.52
C ARG A 7 -14.25 16.24 6.49
N PRO A 8 -14.90 15.08 6.27
CA PRO A 8 -14.20 13.86 5.93
C PRO A 8 -13.37 14.03 4.64
N THR A 9 -12.16 13.48 4.63
CA THR A 9 -11.32 13.38 3.43
C THR A 9 -11.36 11.95 2.93
N TYR A 10 -11.65 11.76 1.65
CA TYR A 10 -11.74 10.45 1.01
C TYR A 10 -10.57 10.24 0.06
N VAL A 11 -10.40 9.00 -0.45
CA VAL A 11 -9.47 8.72 -1.55
C VAL A 11 -10.08 9.23 -2.85
N GLY A 12 -9.31 10.02 -3.61
CA GLY A 12 -9.81 10.65 -4.83
C GLY A 12 -8.72 11.39 -5.62
N SER A 13 -9.12 11.98 -6.74
CA SER A 13 -8.19 12.59 -7.72
C SER A 13 -8.06 14.11 -7.61
N THR A 14 -8.71 14.75 -6.65
CA THR A 14 -8.68 16.22 -6.48
C THR A 14 -7.79 16.65 -5.33
N GLY A 15 -7.39 17.93 -5.28
CA GLY A 15 -6.66 18.49 -4.12
C GLY A 15 -7.48 18.58 -2.82
N ASN A 16 -8.74 18.16 -2.87
CA ASN A 16 -9.62 18.04 -1.71
C ASN A 16 -9.66 16.62 -1.14
N ASP A 17 -9.03 15.67 -1.82
CA ASP A 17 -8.95 14.25 -1.50
C ASP A 17 -7.51 13.87 -1.10
N GLU A 18 -7.32 12.64 -0.63
CA GLU A 18 -6.01 12.05 -0.37
C GLU A 18 -5.72 10.88 -1.33
N MET A 19 -4.45 10.47 -1.37
CA MET A 19 -4.01 9.34 -2.18
C MET A 19 -3.16 8.38 -1.34
N CYS A 20 -3.41 7.07 -1.50
CA CYS A 20 -2.60 6.02 -0.92
C CYS A 20 -2.04 5.16 -2.06
N ASN A 21 -0.91 5.58 -2.62
CA ASN A 21 -0.28 4.93 -3.77
C ASN A 21 1.13 4.51 -3.40
N PHE A 22 1.48 3.26 -3.71
CA PHE A 22 2.84 2.76 -3.60
C PHE A 22 3.34 2.36 -4.98
N TYR A 23 4.27 3.14 -5.53
CA TYR A 23 4.85 2.88 -6.84
C TYR A 23 6.13 2.07 -6.68
N MET A 24 6.11 0.83 -7.18
CA MET A 24 7.24 -0.07 -7.13
C MET A 24 7.96 -0.12 -8.47
N MET A 25 9.19 0.38 -8.50
CA MET A 25 10.07 0.26 -9.67
C MET A 25 10.75 -1.11 -9.64
N TYR A 26 10.73 -1.84 -10.75
CA TYR A 26 11.36 -3.16 -10.88
C TYR A 26 11.99 -3.33 -12.26
N TYR A 27 12.84 -4.35 -12.39
CA TYR A 27 13.37 -4.83 -13.66
C TYR A 27 13.08 -6.32 -13.80
N VAL A 28 13.15 -6.84 -15.03
CA VAL A 28 13.05 -8.27 -15.33
C VAL A 28 14.24 -8.70 -16.17
N ASP A 29 14.66 -9.94 -16.00
CA ASP A 29 15.61 -10.58 -16.91
C ASP A 29 14.83 -11.26 -18.05
N GLY A 30 15.14 -10.90 -19.30
CA GLY A 30 14.40 -11.34 -20.49
C GLY A 30 13.19 -10.46 -20.85
N ASP A 31 12.19 -11.07 -21.50
CA ASP A 31 11.06 -10.38 -22.14
C ASP A 31 9.73 -10.49 -21.37
N ARG A 32 9.70 -11.25 -20.29
CA ARG A 32 8.48 -11.49 -19.50
C ARG A 32 8.27 -10.41 -18.45
N ILE A 33 7.52 -9.38 -18.82
CA ILE A 33 7.07 -8.31 -17.92
C ILE A 33 5.81 -8.70 -17.13
N LEU A 34 5.52 -7.97 -16.04
CA LEU A 34 4.26 -8.13 -15.31
C LEU A 34 3.07 -7.71 -16.19
N ASP A 35 2.10 -8.61 -16.32
CA ASP A 35 0.83 -8.34 -16.99
C ASP A 35 -0.08 -7.44 -16.12
N LYS A 36 -0.16 -7.74 -14.82
CA LYS A 36 -0.88 -6.93 -13.84
C LYS A 36 0.06 -5.97 -13.12
N LYS A 37 -0.06 -4.68 -13.44
CA LYS A 37 0.80 -3.61 -12.91
C LYS A 37 0.19 -2.83 -11.76
N ASP A 38 -1.15 -2.91 -11.62
CA ASP A 38 -1.89 -2.17 -10.60
C ASP A 38 -2.59 -3.12 -9.62
N CYS A 39 -2.49 -2.79 -8.34
CA CYS A 39 -3.11 -3.51 -7.24
C CYS A 39 -3.85 -2.52 -6.33
N PHE A 40 -5.09 -2.87 -5.97
CA PHE A 40 -5.91 -2.12 -5.03
C PHE A 40 -6.32 -3.03 -3.88
N SER A 41 -6.38 -2.46 -2.69
CA SER A 41 -6.94 -3.15 -1.52
C SER A 41 -7.87 -2.20 -0.77
N TYR A 42 -8.76 -2.77 0.03
CA TYR A 42 -9.63 -1.97 0.91
C TYR A 42 -8.85 -1.22 1.98
N GLY A 43 -7.62 -1.63 2.27
CA GLY A 43 -6.79 -1.08 3.32
C GLY A 43 -7.43 -1.18 4.71
N PRO A 44 -6.79 -0.57 5.73
CA PRO A 44 -7.33 -0.51 7.08
C PRO A 44 -8.70 0.19 7.15
N PRO A 45 -9.59 -0.22 8.06
CA PRO A 45 -9.46 -1.33 9.02
C PRO A 45 -9.87 -2.69 8.44
N VAL A 46 -10.30 -2.74 7.18
CA VAL A 46 -10.90 -3.92 6.54
C VAL A 46 -9.83 -4.95 6.15
N TYR A 47 -8.66 -4.48 5.72
CA TYR A 47 -7.59 -5.30 5.19
C TYR A 47 -6.22 -4.87 5.73
N TYR A 48 -5.43 -5.87 6.11
CA TYR A 48 -4.02 -5.76 6.52
C TYR A 48 -3.28 -6.94 5.90
N TRP A 49 -2.05 -6.72 5.41
CA TRP A 49 -1.25 -7.78 4.78
C TRP A 49 -1.08 -9.00 5.68
N GLY A 50 -0.80 -8.80 6.97
CA GLY A 50 -0.65 -9.89 7.94
C GLY A 50 -1.90 -10.76 8.16
N ARG A 51 -3.06 -10.40 7.58
CA ARG A 51 -4.29 -11.21 7.60
C ARG A 51 -4.60 -11.85 6.25
N ASP A 52 -3.81 -11.59 5.21
CA ASP A 52 -4.01 -12.20 3.90
C ASP A 52 -3.46 -13.64 3.89
N PRO A 53 -4.31 -14.67 3.72
CA PRO A 53 -3.86 -16.06 3.67
C PRO A 53 -2.84 -16.33 2.57
N LEU A 54 -2.86 -15.58 1.47
CA LEU A 54 -1.92 -15.74 0.36
C LEU A 54 -0.52 -15.21 0.71
N LEU A 55 -0.44 -14.33 1.70
CA LEU A 55 0.82 -13.72 2.15
C LEU A 55 1.35 -14.33 3.45
N ALA A 56 0.62 -15.27 4.05
CA ALA A 56 0.95 -15.85 5.35
C ALA A 56 2.37 -16.41 5.43
N ASP A 57 2.85 -17.05 4.36
CA ASP A 57 4.20 -17.63 4.30
C ASP A 57 5.28 -16.64 3.86
N SER A 58 4.88 -15.49 3.30
CA SER A 58 5.79 -14.48 2.73
C SER A 58 6.01 -13.29 3.65
N LEU A 59 5.08 -13.01 4.56
CA LEU A 59 5.18 -11.90 5.51
C LEU A 59 5.96 -12.33 6.74
N THR A 60 7.20 -11.87 6.81
CA THR A 60 8.01 -12.02 8.02
C THR A 60 7.73 -10.86 8.98
N THR A 61 7.90 -11.11 10.28
CA THR A 61 7.86 -10.05 11.30
C THR A 61 8.91 -8.96 11.09
N GLN A 62 9.94 -9.25 10.29
CA GLN A 62 10.95 -8.28 9.90
C GLN A 62 10.38 -7.27 8.88
N ILE A 63 9.61 -7.72 7.88
CA ILE A 63 8.97 -6.84 6.89
C ILE A 63 8.04 -5.83 7.58
N ASP A 64 7.22 -6.30 8.52
CA ASP A 64 6.33 -5.42 9.29
C ASP A 64 7.11 -4.42 10.16
N ARG A 65 8.26 -4.84 10.71
CA ARG A 65 9.14 -3.95 11.48
C ARG A 65 9.76 -2.88 10.60
N ASP A 66 10.36 -3.28 9.48
CA ASP A 66 11.02 -2.39 8.52
C ASP A 66 10.03 -1.37 7.95
N ALA A 67 8.78 -1.78 7.70
CA ALA A 67 7.73 -0.86 7.24
C ALA A 67 7.26 0.14 8.33
N SER A 68 7.49 -0.17 9.61
CA SER A 68 7.05 0.62 10.76
C SER A 68 8.16 1.47 11.37
N THR A 69 9.41 1.24 10.99
CA THR A 69 10.58 1.97 11.50
C THR A 69 11.18 2.84 10.40
N LEU A 70 11.72 3.99 10.80
CA LEU A 70 12.38 4.96 9.90
C LEU A 70 13.88 4.64 9.68
N GLU A 71 14.36 3.49 10.15
CA GLU A 71 15.76 3.06 10.05
C GLU A 71 16.05 2.33 8.74
#